data_AF-A0A7W0PST2-F1
#
_entry.id   AF-A0A7W0PST2-F1
#
_cell.length_a   1.000
_cell.length_b   1.000
_cell.length_c   1.000
_cell.angle_alpha   90.00
_cell.angle_beta   90.00
_cell.angle_gamma   90.00
#
_symmetry.space_group_name_H-M   'P 1'
#
loop_
_entity.id
_entity.type
_entity.pdbx_description
1 polymer ?
#
loop_
_entity_poly.entity_id
_entity_poly.type
_entity_poly.pdbx_seq_one_letter_code
_entity_poly.pdbx_strand_id
1 'polypeptide(L)'
;MLKDLRLLLTSALLVLALTGATPSAAAERTKPPRATLATFSGLWLGHTRRLTITPSGRAREHIDDGCCSPVISLSFQLLQPQGTTDHARVSVRVTSVKLYNETIYWENRARPRVGQQGWLRLKANVLAESFTGVTFCRGRTSRCGA
;
A
#
# COMPACT_ATOMS: atom_id res chain seq x y z
N MET A 1 -5.31 44.64 -84.04
CA MET A 1 -5.53 45.33 -82.75
C MET A 1 -4.81 44.52 -81.67
N LEU A 2 -4.10 45.26 -80.82
CA LEU A 2 -3.15 44.86 -79.78
C LEU A 2 -3.76 44.05 -78.62
N LYS A 3 -2.86 43.47 -77.80
CA LYS A 3 -2.98 43.04 -76.37
C LYS A 3 -3.39 41.57 -76.13
N ASP A 4 -2.79 40.78 -75.25
CA ASP A 4 -1.80 41.02 -74.19
C ASP A 4 -1.15 39.68 -73.75
N LEU A 5 0.08 39.81 -73.27
CA LEU A 5 1.00 38.83 -72.69
C LEU A 5 0.73 38.65 -71.17
N ARG A 6 0.54 37.42 -70.66
CA ARG A 6 0.78 37.00 -69.24
C ARG A 6 1.02 35.48 -69.22
N LEU A 7 2.26 34.97 -69.18
CA LEU A 7 3.08 34.65 -67.99
C LEU A 7 2.28 34.19 -66.75
N LEU A 8 2.61 33.01 -66.21
CA LEU A 8 2.65 32.59 -64.78
C LEU A 8 2.67 31.04 -64.75
N LEU A 9 3.83 30.40 -64.61
CA LEU A 9 4.58 30.09 -63.39
C LEU A 9 4.46 28.60 -63.01
N THR A 10 5.53 27.88 -63.32
CA THR A 10 6.07 26.71 -62.64
C THR A 10 5.83 26.69 -61.13
N SER A 11 5.43 25.54 -60.57
CA SER A 11 5.97 24.99 -59.31
C SER A 11 5.39 23.60 -59.03
N ALA A 12 6.15 22.56 -59.36
CA ALA A 12 5.94 21.22 -58.83
C ALA A 12 6.54 21.16 -57.41
N LEU A 13 5.70 21.12 -56.37
CA LEU A 13 6.14 20.83 -55.00
C LEU A 13 6.27 19.32 -54.83
N LEU A 14 7.51 18.82 -54.95
CA LEU A 14 7.87 17.47 -54.55
C LEU A 14 8.10 17.46 -53.03
N VAL A 15 7.14 16.94 -52.28
CA VAL A 15 7.26 16.75 -50.83
C VAL A 15 8.03 15.46 -50.56
N LEU A 16 9.33 15.57 -50.23
CA LEU A 16 10.09 14.45 -49.67
C LEU A 16 9.64 14.21 -48.22
N ALA A 17 8.86 13.15 -48.00
CA ALA A 17 8.59 12.65 -46.66
C ALA A 17 9.85 11.97 -46.11
N LEU A 18 10.56 12.63 -45.18
CA LEU A 18 11.59 11.99 -44.37
C LEU A 18 10.91 11.01 -43.42
N THR A 19 10.97 9.72 -43.74
CA THR A 19 10.66 8.64 -42.79
C THR A 19 11.78 8.55 -41.76
N GLY A 20 11.70 9.39 -40.72
CA GLY A 20 12.52 9.24 -39.53
C GLY A 20 12.08 7.98 -38.77
N ALA A 21 12.79 6.88 -38.99
CA ALA A 21 12.69 5.70 -38.15
C ALA A 21 13.28 6.05 -36.77
N THR A 22 12.41 6.38 -35.81
CA THR A 22 12.81 6.53 -34.41
C THR A 22 13.19 5.14 -33.89
N PRO A 23 14.43 4.93 -33.43
CA PRO A 23 14.77 3.69 -32.74
C PRO A 23 13.93 3.62 -31.47
N SER A 24 13.00 2.68 -31.43
CA SER A 24 12.23 2.34 -30.24
C SER A 24 13.19 1.76 -29.21
N ALA A 25 13.75 2.63 -28.36
CA ALA A 25 14.45 2.22 -27.16
C ALA A 25 13.50 1.33 -26.35
N ALA A 26 13.77 0.03 -26.32
CA ALA A 26 13.06 -0.90 -25.46
C ALA A 26 13.26 -0.41 -24.03
N ALA A 27 12.19 0.10 -23.42
CA ALA A 27 12.21 0.53 -22.03
C ALA A 27 12.62 -0.66 -21.16
N GLU A 28 13.85 -0.61 -20.64
CA GLU A 28 14.34 -1.58 -19.67
C GLU A 28 13.41 -1.54 -18.47
N ARG A 29 12.68 -2.64 -18.21
CA ARG A 29 11.72 -2.70 -17.10
C ARG A 29 12.50 -2.68 -15.79
N THR A 30 12.60 -1.50 -15.18
CA THR A 30 13.19 -1.34 -13.85
C THR A 30 12.47 -2.22 -12.85
N LYS A 31 13.22 -3.06 -12.13
CA LYS A 31 12.67 -3.92 -11.08
C LYS A 31 12.00 -3.06 -9.99
N PRO A 32 10.80 -3.42 -9.51
CA PRO A 32 10.17 -2.68 -8.43
C PRO A 32 11.03 -2.67 -7.14
N PRO A 33 11.01 -1.57 -6.37
CA PRO A 33 11.74 -1.50 -5.11
C PRO A 33 11.33 -2.61 -4.13
N ARG A 34 12.31 -3.19 -3.43
CA ARG A 34 12.04 -4.22 -2.41
C ARG A 34 11.39 -3.60 -1.18
N ALA A 35 10.51 -4.36 -0.54
CA ALA A 35 9.91 -3.97 0.73
C ALA A 35 10.96 -3.97 1.87
N THR A 36 10.80 -3.02 2.78
CA THR A 36 11.56 -2.92 4.04
C THR A 36 10.57 -2.80 5.21
N LEU A 37 11.06 -2.74 6.45
CA LEU A 37 10.18 -2.46 7.60
C LEU A 37 9.49 -1.10 7.45
N ALA A 38 10.19 -0.10 6.90
CA ALA A 38 9.65 1.24 6.67
C ALA A 38 8.47 1.26 5.68
N THR A 39 8.37 0.28 4.76
CA THR A 39 7.23 0.12 3.86
C THR A 39 5.89 0.03 4.61
N PHE A 40 5.90 -0.59 5.79
CA PHE A 40 4.70 -0.79 6.63
C PHE A 40 4.47 0.37 7.61
N SER A 41 5.38 1.33 7.69
CA SER A 41 5.32 2.38 8.71
C SER A 41 4.14 3.34 8.51
N GLY A 42 3.71 3.96 9.60
CA GLY A 42 2.65 4.97 9.64
C GLY A 42 1.45 4.56 10.46
N LEU A 43 0.39 5.34 10.31
CA LEU A 43 -0.90 5.16 10.97
C LEU A 43 -1.86 4.42 10.02
N TRP A 44 -2.43 3.34 10.54
CA TRP A 44 -3.38 2.48 9.85
C TRP A 44 -4.66 2.41 10.66
N LEU A 45 -5.80 2.69 10.02
CA LEU A 45 -7.09 2.81 10.70
C LEU A 45 -8.04 1.71 10.22
N GLY A 46 -8.76 1.12 11.17
CA GLY A 46 -9.96 0.34 10.97
C GLY A 46 -11.11 0.95 11.78
N HIS A 47 -12.30 0.39 11.67
CA HIS A 47 -13.51 0.90 12.34
C HIS A 47 -13.32 1.21 13.83
N THR A 48 -13.00 0.20 14.64
CA THR A 48 -12.75 0.35 16.09
C THR A 48 -11.30 0.08 16.46
N ARG A 49 -10.40 0.24 15.48
CA ARG A 49 -9.01 -0.21 15.60
C ARG A 49 -8.04 0.80 15.03
N ARG A 50 -6.89 0.91 15.69
CA ARG A 50 -5.79 1.73 15.23
C ARG A 50 -4.48 0.98 15.37
N LEU A 51 -3.71 0.93 14.29
CA LEU A 51 -2.40 0.32 14.24
C LEU A 51 -1.36 1.38 13.84
N THR A 52 -0.38 1.60 14.70
CA THR A 52 0.76 2.49 14.44
C THR A 52 2.02 1.65 14.30
N ILE A 53 2.75 1.82 13.20
CA ILE A 53 4.00 1.11 12.93
C ILE A 53 5.15 2.10 12.74
N THR A 54 6.24 1.94 13.48
CA THR A 54 7.45 2.75 13.31
C THR A 54 8.28 2.28 12.12
N PRO A 55 9.19 3.10 11.57
CA PRO A 55 10.12 2.67 10.51
C PRO A 55 11.02 1.49 10.91
N SER A 56 11.31 1.33 12.21
CA SER A 56 12.06 0.19 12.77
C SER A 56 11.23 -1.08 12.96
N GLY A 57 9.95 -1.07 12.61
CA GLY A 57 9.07 -2.24 12.69
C GLY A 57 8.47 -2.49 14.07
N ARG A 58 8.52 -1.54 15.01
CA ARG A 58 7.73 -1.63 16.24
C ARG A 58 6.30 -1.22 15.92
N ALA A 59 5.34 -2.04 16.31
CA ALA A 59 3.93 -1.78 16.08
C ALA A 59 3.14 -1.77 17.37
N ARG A 60 2.12 -0.91 17.44
CA ARG A 60 1.11 -0.92 18.50
C ARG A 60 -0.27 -0.88 17.88
N GLU A 61 -1.10 -1.84 18.27
CA GLU A 61 -2.53 -1.86 17.95
C GLU A 61 -3.34 -1.53 19.19
N HIS A 62 -4.36 -0.70 19.00
CA HIS A 62 -5.40 -0.41 19.97
C HIS A 62 -6.74 -0.84 19.39
N ILE A 63 -7.52 -1.57 20.17
CA ILE A 63 -8.85 -2.04 19.80
C ILE A 63 -9.82 -1.54 20.85
N ASP A 64 -10.86 -0.87 20.38
CA ASP A 64 -11.98 -0.36 21.16
C ASP A 64 -13.26 -1.17 20.86
N ASP A 65 -14.19 -1.17 21.80
CA ASP A 65 -15.57 -1.63 21.62
C ASP A 65 -16.42 -0.43 21.20
N GLY A 66 -16.65 -0.31 19.89
CA GLY A 66 -17.38 0.82 19.32
C GLY A 66 -16.63 2.15 19.46
N CYS A 67 -17.24 3.11 20.15
CA CYS A 67 -16.79 4.50 20.09
C CYS A 67 -15.62 4.83 21.01
N CYS A 68 -15.48 4.21 22.20
CA CYS A 68 -14.56 4.75 23.22
C CYS A 68 -14.02 3.78 24.28
N SER A 69 -14.46 2.52 24.34
CA SER A 69 -14.05 1.63 25.44
C SER A 69 -12.90 0.72 25.01
N PRO A 70 -11.69 0.85 25.58
CA PRO A 70 -10.57 0.02 25.19
C PRO A 70 -10.85 -1.44 25.58
N VAL A 71 -10.62 -2.35 24.64
CA VAL A 71 -10.76 -3.80 24.84
C VAL A 71 -9.39 -4.42 25.04
N ILE A 72 -8.45 -4.10 24.15
CA ILE A 72 -7.10 -4.67 24.14
C ILE A 72 -6.12 -3.72 23.48
N SER A 73 -4.88 -3.73 23.98
CA SER A 73 -3.73 -3.17 23.29
C SER A 73 -2.68 -4.25 23.06
N LEU A 74 -2.15 -4.28 21.84
CA LEU A 74 -1.12 -5.21 21.42
C LEU A 74 0.12 -4.43 21.01
N SER A 75 1.29 -4.97 21.33
CA SER A 75 2.54 -4.54 20.71
C SER A 75 3.13 -5.69 19.91
N PHE A 76 3.69 -5.38 18.75
CA PHE A 76 4.32 -6.35 17.88
C PHE A 76 5.69 -5.86 17.42
N GLN A 77 6.54 -6.81 17.08
CA GLN A 77 7.75 -6.60 16.31
C GLN A 77 7.57 -7.19 14.92
N LEU A 78 7.75 -6.37 13.89
CA LEU A 78 7.82 -6.80 12.50
C LEU A 78 9.21 -7.39 12.22
N LEU A 79 9.22 -8.45 11.41
CA LEU A 79 10.39 -9.27 11.10
C LEU A 79 10.36 -9.64 9.61
N GLN A 80 11.54 -9.67 8.98
CA GLN A 80 11.75 -10.27 7.65
C GLN A 80 10.74 -9.79 6.58
N PRO A 81 10.75 -8.51 6.19
CA PRO A 81 9.91 -8.01 5.11
C PRO A 81 10.24 -8.72 3.79
N GLN A 82 9.22 -9.01 3.01
CA GLN A 82 9.27 -9.73 1.74
C GLN A 82 8.42 -9.00 0.69
N GLY A 83 8.76 -9.18 -0.58
CA GLY A 83 8.03 -8.58 -1.70
C GLY A 83 8.52 -7.19 -2.08
N THR A 84 7.61 -6.38 -2.64
CA THR A 84 7.88 -5.04 -3.16
C THR A 84 7.10 -4.00 -2.38
N THR A 85 7.41 -2.72 -2.54
CA THR A 85 6.73 -1.63 -1.81
C THR A 85 5.21 -1.61 -1.94
N ASP A 86 4.68 -2.12 -3.06
CA ASP A 86 3.23 -2.11 -3.34
C ASP A 86 2.54 -3.43 -2.98
N HIS A 87 3.31 -4.52 -2.87
CA HIS A 87 2.87 -5.87 -2.59
C HIS A 87 3.85 -6.53 -1.63
N ALA A 88 3.67 -6.28 -0.33
CA ALA A 88 4.60 -6.69 0.70
C ALA A 88 3.96 -7.64 1.71
N ARG A 89 4.79 -8.50 2.30
CA ARG A 89 4.44 -9.30 3.48
C ARG A 89 5.53 -9.15 4.53
N VAL A 90 5.16 -9.16 5.79
CA VAL A 90 6.10 -9.14 6.91
C VAL A 90 5.61 -10.07 8.00
N SER A 91 6.52 -10.82 8.60
CA SER A 91 6.21 -11.65 9.77
C SER A 91 6.07 -10.74 10.99
N VAL A 92 5.21 -11.10 11.92
CA VAL A 92 5.05 -10.36 13.18
C VAL A 92 5.16 -11.29 14.37
N ARG A 93 5.71 -10.77 15.46
CA ARG A 93 5.72 -11.41 16.77
C ARG A 93 5.08 -10.49 17.79
N VAL A 94 4.11 -11.00 18.54
CA VAL A 94 3.52 -10.28 19.68
C VAL A 94 4.57 -10.12 20.77
N THR A 95 4.78 -8.89 21.24
CA THR A 95 5.74 -8.56 22.30
C THR A 95 5.06 -8.11 23.59
N SER A 96 3.83 -7.62 23.53
CA SER A 96 3.05 -7.23 24.71
C SER A 96 1.56 -7.35 24.43
N VAL A 97 0.81 -7.74 25.47
CA VAL A 97 -0.65 -7.82 25.46
C VAL A 97 -1.16 -7.13 26.72
N LYS A 98 -2.07 -6.18 26.57
CA LYS A 98 -2.79 -5.56 27.67
C LYS A 98 -4.29 -5.69 27.43
N LEU A 99 -4.97 -6.43 28.29
CA LEU A 99 -6.41 -6.58 28.28
C LEU A 99 -7.04 -5.51 29.18
N TYR A 100 -8.12 -4.91 28.71
CA TYR A 100 -8.91 -3.92 29.46
C TYR A 100 -10.31 -4.46 29.78
N ASN A 101 -10.85 -5.33 28.92
CA ASN A 101 -12.08 -6.07 29.16
C ASN A 101 -11.85 -7.57 28.89
N GLU A 102 -12.00 -8.39 29.92
CA GLU A 102 -11.65 -9.82 29.87
C GLU A 102 -12.80 -10.74 29.47
N THR A 103 -14.05 -10.28 29.57
CA THR A 103 -15.26 -11.08 29.38
C THR A 103 -15.83 -10.94 27.96
N ILE A 104 -16.13 -9.72 27.51
CA ILE A 104 -16.99 -9.53 26.32
C ILE A 104 -16.33 -9.96 24.99
N TYR A 105 -15.02 -9.78 24.85
CA TYR A 105 -14.35 -9.98 23.55
C TYR A 105 -13.84 -11.41 23.31
N TRP A 106 -13.72 -12.22 24.37
CA TRP A 106 -12.93 -13.47 24.34
C TRP A 106 -13.74 -14.74 24.55
N GLU A 107 -15.05 -14.67 24.81
CA GLU A 107 -15.90 -15.86 25.03
C GLU A 107 -15.77 -16.91 23.92
N ASN A 108 -15.60 -16.45 22.67
CA ASN A 108 -15.49 -17.32 21.48
C ASN A 108 -14.20 -17.11 20.69
N ARG A 109 -13.17 -16.48 21.28
CA ARG A 109 -11.92 -16.12 20.57
C ARG A 109 -10.68 -16.41 21.41
N ALA A 110 -9.69 -17.03 20.77
CA ALA A 110 -8.40 -17.23 21.40
C ALA A 110 -7.72 -15.89 21.67
N ARG A 111 -7.37 -15.63 22.94
CA ARG A 111 -6.64 -14.44 23.37
C ARG A 111 -5.23 -14.43 22.73
N PRO A 112 -4.79 -13.29 22.17
CA PRO A 112 -3.41 -13.15 21.73
C PRO A 112 -2.43 -13.38 22.87
N ARG A 113 -1.27 -13.97 22.57
CA ARG A 113 -0.24 -14.26 23.58
C ARG A 113 1.09 -13.66 23.17
N VAL A 114 1.88 -13.22 24.14
CA VAL A 114 3.27 -12.81 23.89
C VAL A 114 4.03 -13.98 23.26
N GLY A 115 4.84 -13.70 22.25
CA GLY A 115 5.56 -14.70 21.45
C GLY A 115 4.75 -15.27 20.29
N GLN A 116 3.43 -15.09 20.25
CA GLN A 116 2.59 -15.53 19.13
C GLN A 116 3.08 -14.89 17.83
N GLN A 117 3.14 -15.71 16.78
CA GLN A 117 3.59 -15.28 15.47
C GLN A 117 2.40 -15.15 14.51
N GLY A 118 2.55 -14.24 13.55
CA GLY A 118 1.56 -13.98 12.52
C GLY A 118 2.20 -13.26 11.33
N TRP A 119 1.39 -12.62 10.51
CA TRP A 119 1.86 -11.82 9.39
C TRP A 119 0.99 -10.59 9.14
N LEU A 120 1.60 -9.57 8.53
CA LEU A 120 0.90 -8.46 7.88
C LEU A 120 1.14 -8.53 6.38
N ARG A 121 0.10 -8.25 5.59
CA ARG A 121 0.17 -8.18 4.13
C ARG A 121 -0.31 -6.82 3.66
N LEU A 122 0.55 -6.10 2.93
CA LEU A 122 0.24 -4.82 2.31
C LEU A 122 -0.08 -5.01 0.83
N LYS A 123 -1.22 -4.47 0.40
CA LYS A 123 -1.59 -4.35 -1.01
C LYS A 123 -2.41 -3.08 -1.21
N ALA A 124 -2.01 -2.20 -2.14
CA ALA A 124 -2.76 -1.00 -2.51
C ALA A 124 -3.22 -0.14 -1.30
N ASN A 125 -2.30 0.13 -0.36
CA ASN A 125 -2.57 0.86 0.89
C ASN A 125 -3.58 0.21 1.86
N VAL A 126 -3.85 -1.07 1.68
CA VAL A 126 -4.62 -1.91 2.61
C VAL A 126 -3.67 -2.91 3.25
N LEU A 127 -3.68 -2.93 4.58
CA LEU A 127 -2.87 -3.82 5.40
C LEU A 127 -3.79 -4.86 6.07
N ALA A 128 -3.62 -6.12 5.73
CA ALA A 128 -4.36 -7.24 6.33
C ALA A 128 -3.49 -7.94 7.37
N GLU A 129 -4.10 -8.41 8.46
CA GLU A 129 -3.39 -9.10 9.55
C GLU A 129 -3.98 -10.49 9.82
N SER A 130 -3.15 -11.41 10.30
CA SER A 130 -3.50 -12.84 10.38
C SER A 130 -4.14 -13.30 11.69
N PHE A 131 -4.05 -12.52 12.76
CA PHE A 131 -4.54 -12.90 14.09
C PHE A 131 -6.07 -12.88 14.14
N THR A 132 -6.69 -11.86 13.56
CA THR A 132 -8.15 -11.69 13.54
C THR A 132 -8.73 -11.53 12.13
N GLY A 133 -7.89 -11.52 11.09
CA GLY A 133 -8.33 -11.44 9.69
C GLY A 133 -8.82 -10.06 9.26
N VAL A 134 -8.63 -9.03 10.09
CA VAL A 134 -9.08 -7.67 9.80
C VAL A 134 -8.14 -6.96 8.83
N THR A 135 -8.65 -5.88 8.24
CA THR A 135 -7.90 -4.96 7.38
C THR A 135 -7.79 -3.58 7.99
N PHE A 136 -6.73 -2.87 7.66
CA PHE A 136 -6.51 -1.47 7.99
C PHE A 136 -6.20 -0.67 6.73
N CYS A 137 -6.69 0.56 6.69
CA CYS A 137 -6.47 1.49 5.60
C CYS A 137 -5.48 2.57 6.03
N ARG A 138 -4.64 3.03 5.11
CA ARG A 138 -3.89 4.27 5.29
C ARG A 138 -4.85 5.45 5.11
N GLY A 139 -5.25 6.11 6.20
CA GLY A 139 -6.22 7.21 6.16
C GLY A 139 -7.68 6.75 6.35
N ARG A 140 -8.55 6.94 5.34
CA ARG A 140 -10.01 6.79 5.50
C ARG A 140 -10.42 5.39 5.99
N THR A 141 -11.27 5.34 7.03
CA THR A 141 -11.73 4.11 7.70
C THR A 141 -12.91 3.42 7.02
N SER A 142 -13.69 4.09 6.16
CA SER A 142 -14.95 3.57 5.62
C SER A 142 -14.83 2.33 4.70
N ARG A 143 -13.61 1.85 4.45
CA ARG A 143 -13.31 0.65 3.64
C ARG A 143 -12.51 -0.42 4.40
N CYS A 144 -12.18 -0.19 5.66
CA CYS A 144 -11.31 -1.04 6.47
C CYS A 144 -11.76 -1.14 7.92
N GLY A 145 -11.36 -2.20 8.60
CA GLY A 145 -12.05 -2.70 9.78
C GLY A 145 -13.10 -3.72 9.35
N ALA A 146 -13.22 -4.81 10.11
CA ALA A 146 -14.23 -5.83 9.86
C ALA A 146 -15.65 -5.25 9.86
#